data_AF-A0A821U3F2-F1
#
_entry.id   AF-A0A821U3F2-F1
#
_cell.length_a   1.000
_cell.length_b   1.000
_cell.length_c   1.000
_cell.angle_alpha   90.00
_cell.angle_beta   90.00
_cell.angle_gamma   90.00
#
_symmetry.space_group_name_H-M   'P 1'
#
loop_
_entity.id
_entity.type
_entity.pdbx_description
1 polymer ?
#
loop_
_entity_poly.entity_id
_entity_poly.type
_entity_poly.pdbx_seq_one_letter_code
_entity_poly.pdbx_strand_id
1 'polypeptide(L)' 'YDIFDTRRHDIEKFYQAQAKLVWNGTELDGSSTIAKYLIALPPTRHNIYALDFFPMN' A
#
# COMPACT_ATOMS: atom_id res chain seq x y z
N TYR A 1 7.04 3.51 3.75
CA TYR A 1 6.97 4.08 2.40
C TYR A 1 8.03 3.56 1.45
N ASP A 2 9.22 3.18 1.92
CA ASP A 2 10.25 2.53 1.10
C ASP A 2 9.76 1.36 0.22
N ILE A 3 8.86 0.52 0.71
CA ILE A 3 8.24 -0.57 -0.09
C ILE A 3 7.54 -0.04 -1.35
N PHE A 4 6.91 1.13 -1.27
CA PHE A 4 6.22 1.77 -2.40
C PHE A 4 7.19 2.50 -3.34
N ASP A 5 8.40 2.82 -2.89
CA ASP A 5 9.37 3.60 -3.69
C ASP A 5 10.44 2.71 -4.33
N THR A 6 10.96 1.72 -3.61
CA THR A 6 12.14 0.94 -4.01
C THR A 6 11.91 -0.58 -4.08
N ARG A 7 10.95 -1.13 -3.30
CA ARG A 7 10.69 -2.57 -3.19
C ARG A 7 9.28 -2.98 -3.61
N ARG A 8 8.82 -2.44 -4.74
CA ARG A 8 7.43 -2.65 -5.20
C ARG A 8 7.04 -4.12 -5.44
N HIS A 9 8.01 -4.98 -5.77
CA HIS A 9 7.79 -6.41 -5.92
C HIS A 9 7.39 -7.11 -4.61
N ASP A 10 7.66 -6.49 -3.45
CA ASP A 10 7.29 -7.02 -2.13
C ASP A 10 5.93 -6.50 -1.63
N ILE A 11 5.24 -5.62 -2.37
CA ILE A 11 3.99 -4.97 -1.93
C ILE A 11 2.94 -5.99 -1.48
N GLU A 12 2.79 -7.12 -2.18
CA GLU A 12 1.80 -8.14 -1.83
C GLU A 12 1.99 -8.70 -0.42
N LYS A 13 3.24 -8.82 0.05
CA LYS A 13 3.57 -9.31 1.40
C LYS A 13 3.17 -8.33 2.51
N PHE A 14 2.93 -7.06 2.17
CA PHE A 14 2.57 -6.03 3.13
C PHE A 14 1.07 -5.98 3.43
N TYR A 15 0.26 -6.67 2.63
CA TYR A 15 -1.19 -6.71 2.78
C TYR A 15 -1.65 -8.11 3.21
N GLN A 16 -2.64 -8.16 4.11
CA GLN A 16 -3.33 -9.40 4.43
C GLN A 16 -4.10 -9.92 3.20
N ALA A 17 -4.33 -11.23 3.14
CA ALA A 17 -5.03 -11.87 2.01
C ALA A 17 -6.41 -11.25 1.72
N GLN A 18 -7.12 -10.80 2.76
CA GLN A 18 -8.44 -10.16 2.68
C GLN A 18 -8.39 -8.64 2.90
N ALA A 19 -7.22 -8.02 2.77
CA ALA A 19 -7.09 -6.57 2.94
C ALA A 19 -7.96 -5.80 1.95
N LYS A 20 -8.45 -4.65 2.38
CA LYS A 20 -9.17 -3.69 1.53
C LYS A 20 -8.36 -2.43 1.42
N LEU A 21 -8.18 -1.93 0.20
CA LEU A 21 -7.56 -0.63 -0.07
C LEU A 21 -8.55 0.24 -0.83
N VAL A 22 -8.68 1.50 -0.40
CA VAL A 22 -9.36 2.53 -1.16
C VAL A 22 -8.32 3.53 -1.65
N TRP A 23 -8.18 3.68 -2.96
CA TRP A 23 -7.24 4.61 -3.60
C TRP A 23 -8.00 5.59 -4.49
N ASN A 24 -8.07 6.86 -4.07
CA ASN A 24 -8.81 7.92 -4.79
C ASN A 24 -10.25 7.53 -5.19
N GLY A 25 -10.97 6.83 -4.31
CA GLY A 25 -12.34 6.35 -4.56
C GLY A 25 -12.43 5.02 -5.32
N THR A 26 -11.31 4.44 -5.74
CA THR A 26 -11.27 3.08 -6.29
C THR A 26 -11.07 2.07 -5.17
N GLU A 27 -11.99 1.11 -5.05
CA GLU A 27 -11.89 0.01 -4.10
C GLU A 27 -11.11 -1.17 -4.69
N LEU A 28 -10.24 -1.77 -3.89
CA LEU A 28 -9.41 -2.91 -4.25
C LEU A 28 -9.46 -3.94 -3.12
N ASP A 29 -9.94 -5.14 -3.44
CA ASP A 29 -10.06 -6.24 -2.49
C ASP A 29 -8.98 -7.30 -2.72
N GLY A 30 -8.30 -7.65 -1.64
CA GLY A 30 -7.28 -8.69 -1.57
C GLY A 30 -5.87 -8.22 -1.93
N SER A 31 -4.88 -8.81 -1.27
CA SER A 31 -3.46 -8.42 -1.42
C SER A 31 -2.95 -8.48 -2.85
N SER A 32 -3.37 -9.50 -3.63
CA SER A 32 -2.94 -9.66 -5.03
C SER A 32 -3.48 -8.54 -5.94
N THR A 33 -4.75 -8.17 -5.78
CA THR A 33 -5.37 -7.07 -6.55
C THR A 33 -4.70 -5.75 -6.22
N ILE A 34 -4.47 -5.50 -4.92
CA ILE A 34 -3.79 -4.32 -4.41
C ILE A 34 -2.36 -4.22 -4.98
N ALA A 35 -1.59 -5.31 -4.91
CA ALA A 35 -0.22 -5.34 -5.40
C ALA A 35 -0.15 -5.07 -6.91
N LYS A 36 -0.99 -5.74 -7.71
CA LYS A 36 -1.06 -5.52 -9.16
C LYS A 36 -1.35 -4.06 -9.49
N TYR A 37 -2.31 -3.44 -8.79
CA TYR A 37 -2.66 -2.05 -9.00
C TYR A 37 -1.51 -1.11 -8.66
N LEU A 38 -0.91 -1.25 -7.47
CA LEU A 38 0.16 -0.36 -7.01
C LEU A 38 1.46 -0.51 -7.79
N ILE A 39 1.81 -1.72 -8.26
CA ILE A 39 2.98 -1.97 -9.10
C ILE A 39 2.85 -1.28 -10.45
N ALA A 40 1.64 -1.19 -11.01
CA ALA A 40 1.38 -0.56 -12.30
C ALA A 40 1.44 0.98 -12.26
N LEU A 41 1.42 1.59 -11.07
CA LEU A 41 1.56 3.05 -10.94
C LEU A 41 2.98 3.51 -11.28
N PRO A 42 3.18 4.77 -11.69
CA PRO A 42 4.51 5.33 -11.87
C PRO A 42 5.37 5.26 -10.59
N PRO A 43 6.71 5.21 -10.71
CA PRO A 43 7.62 5.32 -9.57
C PRO A 43 7.40 6.61 -8.78
N THR A 44 7.62 6.53 -7.47
CA THR A 44 7.36 7.63 -6.52
C THR A 44 8.54 7.82 -5.58
N ARG A 45 8.53 8.94 -4.85
CA ARG A 45 9.39 9.17 -3.69
C ARG A 45 8.58 9.86 -2.61
N HIS A 46 8.40 9.20 -1.48
CA HIS A 46 7.63 9.72 -0.36
C HIS A 46 8.54 10.26 0.73
N ASN A 47 8.19 11.42 1.29
CA ASN A 47 8.79 11.97 2.50
C ASN A 47 7.72 11.99 3.60
N ILE A 48 8.03 11.43 4.77
CA ILE A 48 7.13 11.44 5.92
C ILE A 48 7.32 12.74 6.69
N TYR A 49 6.27 13.54 6.84
CA TYR A 49 6.32 14.81 7.59
C TYR A 49 5.78 14.68 9.00
N ALA A 50 4.77 13.83 9.22
CA ALA A 50 4.17 13.58 10.51
C ALA A 50 3.53 12.18 10.55
N LEU A 51 3.45 11.58 11.73
CA LEU A 51 2.76 10.33 12.02
C LEU A 51 2.22 10.41 13.45
N ASP A 52 0.95 10.06 13.63
CA ASP A 52 0.32 9.86 14.94
C ASP A 52 -0.34 8.48 14.97
N PHE A 53 -0.35 7.84 16.12
CA PHE A 53 -0.86 6.48 16.28
C PHE A 53 -1.46 6.29 17.67
N PHE A 54 -2.66 5.71 17.71
CA PHE A 54 -3.31 5.27 18.94
C PHE A 54 -3.57 3.75 18.88
N PRO A 55 -3.00 2.95 19.81
CA PRO A 55 -3.25 1.52 19.85
C PRO A 55 -4.70 1.24 20.28
N MET A 56 -5.35 0.29 19.60
CA MET A 56 -6.67 -0.20 19.96
C MET A 56 -6.53 -1.52 20.73
N ASN A 57 -7.26 -1.64 21.85
CA ASN A 57 -7.37 -2.88 22.65
C ASN A 57 -8.44 -3.81 22.10
#